data_AF-A0A6L8U9J2-F1
#
_entry.id   AF-A0A6L8U9J2-F1
#
_cell.length_a   1.000
_cell.length_b   1.000
_cell.length_c   1.000
_cell.angle_alpha   90.00
_cell.angle_beta   90.00
_cell.angle_gamma   90.00
#
_symmetry.space_group_name_H-M   'P 1'
#
loop_
_entity.id
_entity.type
_entity.pdbx_description
1 polymer ?
#
loop_
_entity_poly.entity_id
_entity_poly.type
_entity_poly.pdbx_seq_one_letter_code
_entity_poly.pdbx_strand_id
1 'polypeptide(L)'
;MNFREYFKLTKETSKNCLKICGVIFTSIYAIIALITGYKNVSFADSIEIFVLCFLLGNGFGLLIWALAITSSYGQIKSMIKFFNSIPHEVKERLGLRLIAKPQNPKYHYLQLEIVDTISDNPFIFNFDKKFVWIAIVNDLRMVDNFQKRMIEIRKKYKKERIELTGYGLRKNIKWKEWKGFTNEDVNLIFEKLRTISIEENLEVINRKTE
;
A
#
# COMPACT_ATOMS: atom_id res chain seq x y z
N MET A 1 2.69 -13.48 -11.30
CA MET A 1 4.07 -13.44 -10.81
C MET A 1 4.23 -14.39 -9.63
N ASN A 2 5.19 -15.30 -9.72
CA ASN A 2 5.55 -16.18 -8.60
C ASN A 2 6.62 -15.54 -7.69
N PHE A 3 6.89 -16.15 -6.53
CA PHE A 3 7.86 -15.60 -5.57
C PHE A 3 9.29 -15.54 -6.14
N ARG A 4 9.66 -16.51 -6.99
CA ARG A 4 11.00 -16.58 -7.59
C ARG A 4 11.26 -15.41 -8.54
N GLU A 5 10.29 -15.07 -9.39
CA GLU A 5 10.32 -13.89 -10.25
C GLU A 5 10.42 -12.61 -9.43
N TYR A 6 9.58 -12.51 -8.40
CA TYR A 6 9.58 -11.36 -7.50
C TYR A 6 10.94 -11.17 -6.79
N PHE A 7 11.52 -12.25 -6.27
CA PHE A 7 12.83 -12.22 -5.64
C PHE A 7 13.94 -11.80 -6.62
N LYS A 8 13.89 -12.26 -7.88
CA LYS A 8 14.85 -11.83 -8.90
C LYS A 8 14.77 -10.32 -9.13
N LEU A 9 13.56 -9.76 -9.20
CA LEU A 9 13.32 -8.32 -9.38
C LEU A 9 13.73 -7.47 -8.16
N THR A 10 13.76 -8.06 -6.96
CA THR A 10 14.04 -7.36 -5.69
C THR A 10 15.36 -7.82 -5.03
N LYS A 11 16.24 -8.47 -5.79
CA LYS A 11 17.51 -9.01 -5.30
C LYS A 11 18.43 -7.92 -4.76
N GLU A 12 18.47 -6.77 -5.41
CA GLU A 12 19.28 -5.63 -4.97
C GLU A 12 18.74 -5.04 -3.67
N THR A 13 17.42 -4.81 -3.57
CA THR A 13 16.75 -4.39 -2.34
C THR A 13 17.01 -5.36 -1.19
N SER A 14 16.97 -6.68 -1.46
CA SER A 14 17.27 -7.72 -0.48
C SER A 14 18.69 -7.60 0.07
N LYS A 15 19.68 -7.42 -0.81
CA LYS A 15 21.08 -7.21 -0.40
C LYS A 15 21.26 -5.95 0.43
N ASN A 16 20.64 -4.85 0.01
CA ASN A 16 20.71 -3.58 0.73
C ASN A 16 20.05 -3.68 2.11
N CYS A 17 18.89 -4.33 2.20
CA CYS A 17 18.19 -4.59 3.46
C CYS A 17 19.07 -5.41 4.42
N LEU A 18 19.61 -6.55 3.97
CA LEU A 18 20.49 -7.39 4.80
C LEU A 18 21.75 -6.63 5.26
N LYS A 19 22.37 -5.84 4.38
CA LYS A 19 23.55 -5.05 4.71
C LYS A 19 23.24 -3.99 5.77
N ILE A 20 22.17 -3.21 5.55
CA ILE A 20 21.77 -2.13 6.46
C ILE A 20 21.37 -2.72 7.81
N CYS A 21 20.51 -3.74 7.82
CA CYS A 21 20.07 -4.37 9.05
C CYS A 21 21.23 -5.06 9.78
N GLY A 22 22.08 -5.81 9.09
CA GLY A 22 23.25 -6.46 9.70
C GLY A 22 24.14 -5.45 10.41
N VAL A 23 24.49 -4.33 9.75
CA VAL A 23 25.29 -3.27 10.37
C VAL A 23 24.61 -2.66 11.59
N ILE A 24 23.31 -2.32 11.49
CA ILE A 24 22.55 -1.70 12.59
C ILE A 24 22.47 -2.65 13.78
N PHE A 25 22.03 -3.89 13.59
CA PHE A 25 21.81 -4.81 14.70
C PHE A 25 23.12 -5.30 15.31
N THR A 26 24.16 -5.56 14.52
CA THR A 26 25.50 -5.86 15.07
C THR A 26 26.02 -4.69 15.93
N SER A 27 25.82 -3.44 15.48
CA SER A 27 26.22 -2.27 16.28
C SER A 27 25.45 -2.16 17.58
N ILE A 28 24.13 -2.39 17.56
CA ILE A 28 23.28 -2.41 18.76
C ILE A 28 23.77 -3.48 19.75
N TYR A 29 23.99 -4.71 19.28
CA TYR A 29 24.46 -5.79 20.14
C TYR A 29 25.85 -5.52 20.71
N ALA A 30 26.76 -4.97 19.93
CA ALA A 30 28.09 -4.58 20.40
C ALA A 30 28.01 -3.52 21.51
N ILE A 31 27.15 -2.50 21.36
CA ILE A 31 26.94 -1.48 22.40
C ILE A 31 26.36 -2.11 23.68
N ILE A 32 25.35 -2.97 23.56
CA ILE A 32 24.76 -3.68 24.71
C ILE A 32 25.84 -4.49 25.43
N ALA A 33 26.64 -5.25 24.69
CA ALA A 33 27.71 -6.07 25.25
C ALA A 33 28.79 -5.24 25.96
N LEU A 34 29.16 -4.09 25.41
CA LEU A 34 30.08 -3.15 26.07
C LEU A 34 29.49 -2.63 27.39
N ILE A 35 28.20 -2.31 27.44
CA ILE A 35 27.54 -1.81 28.65
C ILE A 35 27.43 -2.91 29.73
N THR A 36 27.12 -4.15 29.33
CA THR A 36 26.88 -5.24 30.27
C THR A 36 28.16 -5.96 30.74
N GLY A 37 29.22 -5.94 29.94
CA GLY A 37 30.41 -6.80 30.14
C GLY A 37 31.65 -6.12 30.74
N TYR A 38 31.68 -4.81 30.96
CA TYR A 38 32.95 -4.08 31.15
C TYR A 38 33.62 -4.15 32.54
N LYS A 39 33.58 -5.30 33.24
CA LYS A 39 34.29 -5.42 34.54
C LYS A 39 35.34 -6.51 34.67
N ASN A 40 35.34 -7.62 33.93
CA ASN A 40 36.37 -8.68 34.06
C ASN A 40 36.34 -9.66 32.88
N VAL A 41 36.79 -9.24 31.69
CA VAL A 41 36.70 -10.06 30.48
C VAL A 41 38.09 -10.18 29.85
N SER A 42 38.55 -11.41 29.61
CA SER A 42 39.84 -11.65 28.95
C SER A 42 39.76 -11.28 27.45
N PHE A 43 40.91 -11.20 26.77
CA PHE A 43 40.93 -10.92 25.33
C PHE A 43 40.19 -11.98 24.50
N ALA A 44 40.27 -13.26 24.91
CA ALA A 44 39.57 -14.35 24.25
C ALA A 44 38.04 -14.20 24.36
N ASP A 45 37.56 -13.84 25.56
CA ASP A 45 36.13 -13.61 25.82
C ASP A 45 35.60 -12.39 25.02
N SER A 46 36.45 -11.39 24.79
CA SER A 46 36.09 -10.20 23.99
C SER A 46 35.87 -10.54 22.50
N ILE A 47 36.66 -11.46 21.96
CA ILE A 47 36.47 -11.94 20.57
C ILE A 47 35.18 -12.75 20.47
N GLU A 48 34.92 -13.64 21.44
CA GLU A 48 33.70 -14.44 21.46
C GLU A 48 32.43 -13.57 21.51
N ILE A 49 32.44 -12.54 22.37
CA ILE A 49 31.37 -11.55 22.45
C ILE A 49 31.16 -10.83 21.10
N PHE A 50 32.23 -10.43 20.42
CA PHE A 50 32.12 -9.78 19.12
C PHE A 50 31.52 -10.70 18.05
N VAL A 51 31.97 -11.96 17.99
CA VAL A 51 31.41 -12.98 17.08
C VAL A 51 29.93 -13.20 17.38
N LEU A 52 29.56 -13.29 18.65
CA LEU A 52 28.16 -13.46 19.07
C LEU A 52 27.30 -12.26 18.67
N CYS A 53 27.79 -11.03 18.85
CA CYS A 53 27.11 -9.81 18.38
C CYS A 53 26.93 -9.77 16.85
N PHE A 54 27.94 -10.22 16.11
CA PHE A 54 27.87 -10.33 14.66
C PHE A 54 26.83 -11.37 14.22
N LEU A 55 26.82 -12.55 14.84
CA LEU A 55 25.86 -13.62 14.54
C LEU A 55 24.42 -13.19 14.88
N LEU A 56 24.20 -12.60 16.06
CA LEU A 56 22.89 -12.08 16.45
C LEU A 56 22.43 -10.96 15.52
N GLY A 57 23.32 -10.02 15.18
CA GLY A 57 23.00 -8.92 14.27
C GLY A 57 22.59 -9.39 12.88
N ASN A 58 23.32 -10.34 12.30
CA ASN A 58 22.95 -10.95 11.02
C ASN A 58 21.68 -11.80 11.13
N GLY A 59 21.48 -12.52 12.23
CA GLY A 59 20.26 -13.29 12.49
C GLY A 59 19.01 -12.39 12.51
N PHE A 60 19.06 -11.27 13.22
CA PHE A 60 17.99 -10.26 13.21
C PHE A 60 17.84 -9.60 11.83
N GLY A 61 18.94 -9.34 11.13
CA GLY A 61 18.91 -8.85 9.76
C GLY A 61 18.17 -9.79 8.80
N LEU A 62 18.45 -11.09 8.90
CA LEU A 62 17.74 -12.13 8.14
C LEU A 62 16.25 -12.18 8.49
N LEU A 63 15.89 -12.08 9.77
CA LEU A 63 14.50 -12.06 10.21
C LEU A 63 13.73 -10.87 9.60
N ILE A 64 14.30 -9.67 9.67
CA ILE A 64 13.68 -8.46 9.10
C ILE A 64 13.57 -8.55 7.59
N TRP A 65 14.63 -9.02 6.92
CA TRP A 65 14.59 -9.28 5.49
C TRP A 65 13.47 -10.24 5.11
N ALA A 66 13.32 -11.36 5.83
CA ALA A 66 12.29 -12.36 5.60
C ALA A 66 10.88 -11.77 5.77
N LEU A 67 10.64 -10.97 6.81
CA LEU A 67 9.37 -10.29 7.04
C LEU A 67 9.08 -9.25 5.94
N ALA A 68 10.07 -8.43 5.57
CA ALA A 68 9.91 -7.39 4.57
C ALA A 68 9.57 -7.96 3.19
N ILE A 69 10.33 -8.97 2.75
CA ILE A 69 10.14 -9.56 1.42
C ILE A 69 8.82 -10.33 1.31
N THR A 70 8.44 -11.08 2.36
CA THR A 70 7.17 -11.84 2.36
C THR A 70 5.96 -10.91 2.43
N SER A 71 6.02 -9.86 3.26
CA SER A 71 4.98 -8.83 3.34
C SER A 71 4.79 -8.15 1.99
N SER A 72 5.87 -7.68 1.37
CA SER A 72 5.81 -6.97 0.09
C SER A 72 5.36 -7.88 -1.07
N TYR A 73 5.81 -9.14 -1.10
CA TYR A 73 5.30 -10.13 -2.06
C TYR A 73 3.79 -10.36 -1.89
N GLY A 74 3.31 -10.45 -0.64
CA GLY A 74 1.89 -10.58 -0.33
C GLY A 74 1.06 -9.39 -0.82
N GLN A 75 1.59 -8.18 -0.69
CA GLN A 75 0.95 -6.95 -1.22
C GLN A 75 0.87 -6.99 -2.75
N ILE A 76 1.96 -7.31 -3.45
CA ILE A 76 1.93 -7.41 -4.92
C ILE A 76 0.93 -8.47 -5.38
N LYS A 77 0.99 -9.68 -4.80
CA LYS A 77 0.08 -10.76 -5.18
C LYS A 77 -1.38 -10.35 -5.01
N SER A 78 -1.67 -9.60 -3.95
CA SER A 78 -3.01 -9.07 -3.68
C SER A 78 -3.41 -8.00 -4.70
N MET A 79 -2.50 -7.07 -5.04
CA MET A 79 -2.75 -6.03 -6.03
C MET A 79 -2.98 -6.60 -7.44
N ILE A 80 -2.18 -7.57 -7.87
CA ILE A 80 -2.37 -8.28 -9.14
C ILE A 80 -3.74 -8.98 -9.15
N LYS A 81 -4.09 -9.68 -8.06
CA LYS A 81 -5.38 -10.35 -7.94
C LYS A 81 -6.54 -9.36 -7.98
N PHE A 82 -6.40 -8.22 -7.31
CA PHE A 82 -7.40 -7.16 -7.36
C PHE A 82 -7.57 -6.61 -8.76
N PHE A 83 -6.49 -6.19 -9.43
CA PHE A 83 -6.53 -5.70 -10.80
C PHE A 83 -7.19 -6.71 -11.77
N ASN A 84 -6.84 -7.99 -11.63
CA ASN A 84 -7.44 -9.05 -12.44
C ASN A 84 -8.94 -9.25 -12.15
N SER A 85 -9.40 -8.93 -10.94
CA SER A 85 -10.81 -9.00 -10.57
C SER A 85 -11.65 -7.80 -11.04
N ILE A 86 -11.03 -6.70 -11.46
CA ILE A 86 -11.77 -5.59 -12.10
C ILE A 86 -12.28 -6.08 -13.45
N PRO A 87 -13.58 -5.90 -13.76
CA PRO A 87 -14.15 -6.29 -15.04
C PRO A 87 -13.37 -5.76 -16.24
N HIS A 88 -13.28 -6.55 -17.31
CA HIS A 88 -12.38 -6.25 -18.44
C HIS A 88 -12.76 -4.96 -19.16
N GLU A 89 -14.04 -4.77 -19.48
CA GLU A 89 -14.54 -3.56 -20.14
C GLU A 89 -14.33 -2.31 -19.29
N VAL A 90 -14.44 -2.42 -17.95
CA VAL A 90 -14.12 -1.31 -17.04
C VAL A 90 -12.65 -0.94 -17.14
N LYS A 91 -11.74 -1.92 -17.19
CA LYS A 91 -10.30 -1.67 -17.36
C LYS A 91 -10.00 -1.00 -18.69
N GLU A 92 -10.59 -1.48 -19.78
CA GLU A 92 -10.37 -0.91 -21.11
C GLU A 92 -10.92 0.51 -21.22
N ARG A 93 -12.19 0.71 -20.83
CA ARG A 93 -12.86 2.00 -20.90
C ARG A 93 -12.18 3.09 -20.09
N LEU A 94 -11.60 2.74 -18.93
CA LEU A 94 -10.88 3.69 -18.07
C LEU A 94 -9.36 3.69 -18.32
N GLY A 95 -8.86 2.86 -19.24
CA GLY A 95 -7.44 2.71 -19.50
C GLY A 95 -6.64 2.29 -18.28
N LEU A 96 -7.20 1.44 -17.41
CA LEU A 96 -6.53 1.01 -16.19
C LEU A 96 -5.35 0.10 -16.51
N ARG A 97 -4.18 0.45 -15.97
CA ARG A 97 -2.94 -0.33 -16.09
C ARG A 97 -2.35 -0.57 -14.72
N LEU A 98 -1.73 -1.73 -14.57
CA LEU A 98 -0.94 -2.06 -13.39
C LEU A 98 0.52 -1.76 -13.68
N ILE A 99 1.09 -0.77 -12.98
CA ILE A 99 2.49 -0.36 -13.15
C ILE A 99 3.28 -0.54 -11.85
N ALA A 100 4.61 -0.54 -11.96
CA ALA A 100 5.48 -0.46 -10.79
C ALA A 100 5.47 0.98 -10.26
N LYS A 101 5.32 1.13 -8.94
CA LYS A 101 5.44 2.43 -8.29
C LYS A 101 6.86 3.00 -8.50
N PRO A 102 7.01 4.29 -8.86
CA PRO A 102 8.32 4.93 -8.90
C PRO A 102 8.85 5.08 -7.47
N GLN A 103 9.86 4.29 -7.12
CA GLN A 103 10.43 4.26 -5.77
C GLN A 103 11.90 3.85 -5.81
N ASN A 104 12.66 4.23 -4.79
CA ASN A 104 14.08 3.91 -4.70
C ASN A 104 14.28 2.42 -4.33
N PRO A 105 14.85 1.59 -5.22
CA PRO A 105 15.03 0.16 -4.98
C PRO A 105 16.05 -0.14 -3.87
N LYS A 106 16.85 0.84 -3.44
CA LYS A 106 17.76 0.69 -2.30
C LYS A 106 17.02 0.50 -0.97
N TYR A 107 15.83 1.11 -0.84
CA TYR A 107 15.09 1.18 0.41
C TYR A 107 13.72 0.52 0.32
N HIS A 108 13.15 0.42 -0.87
CA HIS A 108 11.78 -0.05 -1.07
C HIS A 108 11.75 -1.29 -1.95
N TYR A 109 11.10 -2.33 -1.45
CA TYR A 109 10.74 -3.49 -2.27
C TYR A 109 9.71 -3.08 -3.31
N LEU A 110 9.71 -3.76 -4.47
CA LEU A 110 8.78 -3.52 -5.56
C LEU A 110 7.33 -3.44 -5.02
N GLN A 111 6.63 -2.40 -5.46
CA GLN A 111 5.21 -2.19 -5.20
C GLN A 111 4.54 -1.90 -6.54
N LEU A 112 3.27 -2.28 -6.65
CA LEU A 112 2.46 -2.01 -7.82
C LEU A 112 1.35 -1.04 -7.48
N GLU A 113 0.91 -0.29 -8.48
CA GLU A 113 -0.28 0.56 -8.41
C GLU A 113 -1.09 0.48 -9.69
N ILE A 114 -2.39 0.75 -9.54
CA ILE A 114 -3.31 0.87 -10.66
C ILE A 114 -3.37 2.34 -11.04
N VAL A 115 -2.95 2.64 -12.27
CA VAL A 115 -3.05 3.96 -12.88
C VAL A 115 -4.03 3.92 -14.03
N ASP A 116 -4.62 5.05 -14.35
CA ASP A 116 -5.38 5.28 -15.57
C ASP A 116 -4.46 5.90 -16.63
N THR A 117 -4.63 5.50 -17.89
CA THR A 117 -3.96 6.18 -19.01
C THR A 117 -4.83 7.25 -19.66
N ILE A 118 -6.09 7.36 -19.25
CA ILE A 118 -7.05 8.32 -19.77
C ILE A 118 -7.09 9.54 -18.85
N SER A 119 -6.88 10.72 -19.42
CA SER A 119 -6.74 12.01 -18.69
C SER A 119 -7.94 12.38 -17.85
N ASP A 120 -9.12 12.00 -18.30
CA ASP A 120 -10.40 12.50 -17.81
C ASP A 120 -11.15 11.48 -16.96
N ASN A 121 -10.45 10.47 -16.43
CA ASN A 121 -11.04 9.53 -15.49
C ASN A 121 -11.03 10.12 -14.07
N PRO A 122 -12.19 10.45 -13.47
CA PRO A 122 -12.25 10.91 -12.10
C PRO A 122 -12.26 9.75 -11.09
N PHE A 123 -12.24 8.49 -11.54
CA PHE A 123 -12.42 7.33 -10.65
C PHE A 123 -11.11 6.67 -10.25
N ILE A 124 -11.00 6.34 -8.97
CA ILE A 124 -9.88 5.60 -8.37
C ILE A 124 -10.36 4.24 -7.87
N PHE A 125 -9.57 3.20 -8.16
CA PHE A 125 -9.79 1.84 -7.70
C PHE A 125 -8.71 1.44 -6.71
N ASN A 126 -9.12 0.89 -5.57
CA ASN A 126 -8.18 0.34 -4.61
C ASN A 126 -8.89 -0.62 -3.64
N PHE A 127 -8.15 -1.20 -2.71
CA PHE A 127 -8.68 -2.16 -1.76
C PHE A 127 -7.93 -2.14 -0.43
N ASP A 128 -8.58 -2.68 0.58
CA ASP A 128 -7.99 -3.05 1.86
C ASP A 128 -8.32 -4.52 2.20
N LYS A 129 -7.99 -4.95 3.42
CA LYS A 129 -8.24 -6.33 3.88
C LYS A 129 -9.71 -6.75 3.82
N LYS A 130 -10.65 -5.80 3.94
CA LYS A 130 -12.10 -6.04 4.07
C LYS A 130 -12.88 -5.57 2.85
N PHE A 131 -12.47 -4.47 2.23
CA PHE A 131 -13.24 -3.80 1.19
C PHE A 131 -12.43 -3.61 -0.09
N VAL A 132 -13.12 -3.70 -1.21
CA VAL A 132 -12.77 -2.97 -2.42
C VAL A 132 -13.44 -1.61 -2.32
N TRP A 133 -12.76 -0.57 -2.75
CA TRP A 133 -13.39 0.74 -2.82
C TRP A 133 -13.15 1.41 -4.17
N ILE A 134 -14.18 2.11 -4.59
CA ILE A 134 -14.21 2.95 -5.78
C ILE A 134 -14.45 4.36 -5.27
N ALA A 135 -13.57 5.29 -5.62
CA ALA A 135 -13.73 6.70 -5.30
C ALA A 135 -13.92 7.53 -6.56
N ILE A 136 -14.77 8.54 -6.51
CA ILE A 136 -14.77 9.65 -7.46
C ILE A 136 -13.98 10.80 -6.84
N VAL A 137 -13.09 11.40 -7.62
CA VAL A 137 -12.23 12.49 -7.14
C VAL A 137 -13.03 13.78 -7.10
N ASN A 138 -13.02 14.44 -5.94
CA ASN A 138 -13.71 15.71 -5.74
C ASN A 138 -12.75 16.83 -5.34
N ASP A 139 -13.06 18.09 -5.68
CA ASP A 139 -12.32 19.25 -5.14
C ASP A 139 -12.68 19.46 -3.67
N LEU A 140 -11.77 19.06 -2.80
CA LEU A 140 -11.95 19.19 -1.35
C LEU A 140 -11.56 20.57 -0.83
N ARG A 141 -10.90 21.41 -1.63
CA ARG A 141 -10.47 22.77 -1.22
C ARG A 141 -11.66 23.70 -1.02
N MET A 142 -12.74 23.44 -1.76
CA MET A 142 -14.00 24.19 -1.70
C MET A 142 -14.94 23.68 -0.59
N VAL A 143 -14.56 22.63 0.15
CA VAL A 143 -15.41 22.04 1.19
C VAL A 143 -15.16 22.73 2.53
N ASP A 144 -16.07 23.64 2.89
CA ASP A 144 -16.07 24.27 4.20
C ASP A 144 -16.21 23.24 5.33
N ASN A 145 -15.31 23.31 6.31
CA ASN A 145 -15.27 22.41 7.46
C ASN A 145 -15.39 20.91 7.06
N PHE A 146 -14.37 20.43 6.33
CA PHE A 146 -14.27 19.07 5.82
C PHE A 146 -14.62 17.97 6.85
N GLN A 147 -14.21 18.11 8.12
CA GLN A 147 -14.49 17.13 9.17
C GLN A 147 -15.98 17.00 9.46
N LYS A 148 -16.69 18.13 9.58
CA LYS A 148 -18.15 18.15 9.75
C LYS A 148 -18.82 17.53 8.53
N ARG A 149 -18.40 17.91 7.33
CA ARG A 149 -18.96 17.40 6.06
C ARG A 149 -18.80 15.88 5.92
N MET A 150 -17.63 15.36 6.28
CA MET A 150 -17.35 13.93 6.28
C MET A 150 -18.31 13.15 7.19
N ILE A 151 -18.61 13.68 8.39
CA ILE A 151 -19.55 13.06 9.33
C ILE A 151 -20.98 13.10 8.78
N GLU A 152 -21.40 14.21 8.18
CA GLU A 152 -22.72 14.37 7.57
C GLU A 152 -22.95 13.37 6.43
N ILE A 153 -22.03 13.32 5.47
CA ILE A 153 -22.11 12.39 4.33
C ILE A 153 -22.11 10.94 4.80
N ARG A 154 -21.22 10.58 5.74
CA ARG A 154 -21.16 9.21 6.30
C ARG A 154 -22.48 8.84 6.99
N LYS A 155 -23.15 9.77 7.67
CA LYS A 155 -24.45 9.53 8.31
C LYS A 155 -25.56 9.38 7.27
N LYS A 156 -25.62 10.29 6.29
CA LYS A 156 -26.65 10.32 5.24
C LYS A 156 -26.61 9.06 4.36
N TYR A 157 -25.42 8.65 3.92
CA TYR A 157 -25.22 7.54 2.98
C TYR A 157 -24.66 6.27 3.65
N LYS A 158 -24.98 6.06 4.93
CA LYS A 158 -24.48 4.93 5.74
C LYS A 158 -24.89 3.57 5.16
N LYS A 159 -26.12 3.45 4.66
CA LYS A 159 -26.65 2.18 4.10
C LYS A 159 -25.91 1.79 2.82
N GLU A 160 -25.59 2.80 2.03
CA GLU A 160 -24.81 2.71 0.80
C GLU A 160 -23.32 2.54 1.09
N ARG A 161 -22.85 2.68 2.34
CA ARG A 161 -21.42 2.63 2.70
C ARG A 161 -20.58 3.62 1.87
N ILE A 162 -21.14 4.80 1.62
CA ILE A 162 -20.46 5.89 0.95
C ILE A 162 -19.97 6.87 2.02
N GLU A 163 -18.76 7.37 1.84
CA GLU A 163 -18.16 8.36 2.74
C GLU A 163 -17.28 9.32 1.96
N LEU A 164 -17.15 10.54 2.46
CA LEU A 164 -16.21 11.52 1.95
C LEU A 164 -14.82 11.26 2.54
N THR A 165 -13.78 11.24 1.72
CA THR A 165 -12.39 10.96 2.10
C THR A 165 -11.47 12.02 1.53
N GLY A 166 -10.17 11.97 1.84
CA GLY A 166 -9.16 12.87 1.27
C GLY A 166 -8.99 12.78 -0.25
N TYR A 167 -9.63 11.82 -0.92
CA TYR A 167 -9.69 11.75 -2.38
C TYR A 167 -11.01 12.30 -2.95
N GLY A 168 -12.09 12.35 -2.16
CA GLY A 168 -13.46 12.54 -2.64
C GLY A 168 -14.43 11.49 -2.10
N LEU A 169 -15.58 11.33 -2.76
CA LEU A 169 -16.59 10.34 -2.35
C LEU A 169 -16.14 8.93 -2.67
N ARG A 170 -16.15 8.07 -1.66
CA ARG A 170 -15.71 6.68 -1.74
C ARG A 170 -16.85 5.73 -1.41
N LYS A 171 -17.12 4.78 -2.31
CA LYS A 171 -18.01 3.65 -2.09
C LYS A 171 -17.19 2.45 -1.59
N ASN A 172 -17.56 1.90 -0.43
CA ASN A 172 -16.95 0.69 0.13
C ASN A 172 -17.78 -0.57 -0.19
N ILE A 173 -17.16 -1.59 -0.78
CA ILE A 173 -17.78 -2.84 -1.25
C ILE A 173 -17.07 -4.00 -0.55
N LYS A 174 -17.80 -4.93 0.09
CA LYS A 174 -17.11 -6.07 0.73
C LYS A 174 -16.51 -6.97 -0.36
N TRP A 175 -15.34 -7.55 -0.11
CA TRP A 175 -14.71 -8.50 -1.04
C TRP A 175 -15.62 -9.65 -1.49
N LYS A 176 -16.52 -10.13 -0.61
CA LYS A 176 -17.50 -11.17 -0.95
C LYS A 176 -18.51 -10.70 -1.99
N GLU A 177 -18.94 -9.44 -1.88
CA GLU A 177 -19.88 -8.80 -2.82
C GLU A 177 -19.16 -8.57 -4.16
N TRP A 178 -17.95 -7.98 -4.12
CA TRP A 178 -17.16 -7.63 -5.30
C TRP A 178 -16.92 -8.77 -6.30
N LYS A 179 -16.72 -10.01 -5.83
CA LYS A 179 -16.39 -11.14 -6.71
C LYS A 179 -17.47 -11.45 -7.77
N GLY A 180 -18.71 -11.00 -7.57
CA GLY A 180 -19.81 -11.19 -8.50
C GLY A 180 -20.16 -9.95 -9.32
N PHE A 181 -19.39 -8.86 -9.22
CA PHE A 181 -19.73 -7.60 -9.89
C PHE A 181 -19.56 -7.71 -11.41
N THR A 182 -20.59 -7.30 -12.13
CA THR A 182 -20.54 -7.13 -13.59
C THR A 182 -20.11 -5.70 -13.96
N ASN A 183 -19.99 -5.44 -15.26
CA ASN A 183 -19.72 -4.09 -15.76
C ASN A 183 -20.85 -3.13 -15.39
N GLU A 184 -22.09 -3.59 -15.45
CA GLU A 184 -23.30 -2.83 -15.10
C GLU A 184 -23.28 -2.42 -13.63
N ASP A 185 -22.90 -3.33 -12.71
CA ASP A 185 -22.80 -3.01 -11.29
C ASP A 185 -21.78 -1.91 -11.01
N VAL A 186 -20.64 -1.94 -11.71
CA VAL A 186 -19.61 -0.90 -11.58
C VAL A 186 -20.12 0.43 -12.16
N ASN A 187 -20.84 0.40 -13.28
CA ASN A 187 -21.45 1.60 -13.87
C ASN A 187 -22.49 2.23 -12.94
N LEU A 188 -23.31 1.41 -12.28
CA LEU A 188 -24.27 1.89 -11.29
C LEU A 188 -23.56 2.58 -10.12
N ILE A 189 -22.38 2.10 -9.70
CA ILE A 189 -21.57 2.80 -8.69
C ILE A 189 -21.08 4.14 -9.22
N PHE A 190 -20.57 4.20 -10.45
CA PHE A 190 -20.08 5.44 -11.04
C PHE A 190 -21.15 6.51 -11.12
N GLU A 191 -22.32 6.15 -11.63
CA GLU A 191 -23.46 7.06 -11.70
C GLU A 191 -23.92 7.47 -10.31
N LYS A 192 -24.01 6.53 -9.36
CA LYS A 192 -24.41 6.87 -7.99
C LYS A 192 -23.43 7.84 -7.32
N LEU A 193 -22.12 7.65 -7.52
CA LEU A 193 -21.10 8.55 -6.98
C LEU A 193 -21.19 9.94 -7.63
N ARG A 194 -21.38 10.03 -8.94
CA ARG A 194 -21.60 11.30 -9.65
C ARG A 194 -22.85 12.03 -9.15
N THR A 195 -23.97 11.32 -9.04
CA THR A 195 -25.23 11.89 -8.54
C THR A 195 -25.04 12.47 -7.14
N ILE A 196 -24.38 11.74 -6.24
CA ILE A 196 -24.14 12.24 -4.88
C ILE A 196 -23.17 13.44 -4.89
N SER A 197 -22.13 13.42 -5.74
CA SER A 197 -21.25 14.59 -5.89
C SER A 197 -22.05 15.85 -6.26
N ILE A 198 -22.98 15.73 -7.21
CA ILE A 198 -23.85 16.85 -7.62
C ILE A 198 -24.80 17.26 -6.47
N GLU A 199 -25.51 16.30 -5.87
CA GLU A 199 -26.45 16.56 -4.76
C GLU A 199 -25.78 17.25 -3.56
N GLU A 200 -24.51 16.93 -3.31
CA GLU A 200 -23.74 17.45 -2.18
C GLU A 200 -22.86 18.64 -2.55
N ASN A 201 -23.01 19.20 -3.76
CA ASN A 201 -22.21 20.31 -4.29
C ASN A 201 -20.69 20.06 -4.17
N LEU A 202 -20.26 18.83 -4.47
CA LEU A 202 -18.87 18.43 -4.53
C LEU A 202 -18.41 18.44 -5.99
N GLU A 203 -17.59 19.42 -6.34
CA GLU A 203 -17.00 19.53 -7.68
C GLU A 203 -16.18 18.28 -7.99
N VAL A 204 -16.29 17.72 -9.20
CA VAL A 204 -15.56 16.52 -9.63
C VAL A 204 -14.33 16.96 -10.41
N ILE A 205 -13.14 16.44 -10.05
CA ILE A 205 -11.88 16.77 -10.72
C ILE A 205 -11.42 15.61 -11.60
N ASN A 206 -10.91 15.93 -12.79
CA ASN A 206 -10.17 15.00 -13.64
C ASN A 206 -8.70 14.90 -13.20
N ARG A 207 -8.16 13.67 -13.13
CA ARG A 207 -6.87 13.40 -12.47
C ARG A 207 -5.62 13.92 -13.21
N LYS A 208 -5.72 14.47 -14.42
CA LYS A 208 -4.56 15.03 -15.15
C LYS A 208 -4.23 16.50 -14.85
N THR A 209 -5.02 17.19 -14.03
CA THR A 209 -4.84 18.63 -13.75
C THR A 209 -3.96 18.97 -12.53
N GLU A 210 -3.20 18.01 -12.00
CA GLU A 210 -2.21 18.25 -10.93
C GLU A 210 -0.83 17.68 -11.26
#